data_AF-R1CCX6-F1
#
_entry.id   AF-R1CCX6-F1
#
_cell.length_a   1.000
_cell.length_b   1.000
_cell.length_c   1.000
_cell.angle_alpha   90.00
_cell.angle_beta   90.00
_cell.angle_gamma   90.00
#
_symmetry.space_group_name_H-M   'P 1'
#
loop_
_entity.id
_entity.type
_entity.pdbx_description
1 polymer ?
#
loop_
_entity_poly.entity_id
_entity_poly.type
_entity_poly.pdbx_seq_one_letter_code
_entity_poly.pdbx_strand_id
1 'polypeptide(L)'
;MHLEAMTKAEIPAGSPQPHVSTRAEMKEYIETICRQLNLPNSCIIAMVTYLERLVANDNFELTRLNWQPSVLSGFVVAAKLCFDEPVWNEDFLRALKISNVQVGQISRWEINFLKLISFETNIELSDYASLCFRLQERYLRTRGEKVQFFTFLMNACSAAKAG
;
A
#
# COMPACT_ATOMS: atom_id res chain seq x y z
N MET A 1 11.63 21.51 -7.38
CA MET A 1 10.29 22.05 -7.68
C MET A 1 9.49 20.88 -8.27
N HIS A 2 8.73 20.08 -7.54
CA HIS A 2 7.72 20.33 -6.50
C HIS A 2 7.64 19.05 -5.64
N LEU A 3 7.90 19.14 -4.32
CA LEU A 3 8.00 18.01 -3.38
C LEU A 3 6.64 17.67 -2.71
N GLU A 4 5.55 18.28 -3.15
CA GLU A 4 4.39 18.56 -2.29
C GLU A 4 3.42 17.40 -2.07
N ALA A 5 3.66 16.22 -2.63
CA ALA A 5 2.69 15.14 -2.52
C ALA A 5 2.89 14.17 -1.34
N MET A 6 4.07 14.17 -0.70
CA MET A 6 4.38 13.21 0.38
C MET A 6 5.06 13.82 1.60
N THR A 7 5.77 14.94 1.47
CA THR A 7 6.29 15.69 2.62
C THR A 7 5.26 16.69 3.12
N LYS A 8 5.18 16.86 4.45
CA LYS A 8 4.27 17.75 5.21
C LYS A 8 3.53 18.75 4.33
N ALA A 9 2.28 18.43 3.98
CA ALA A 9 1.39 19.40 3.37
C ALA A 9 0.96 20.40 4.46
N GLU A 10 1.42 21.65 4.35
CA GLU A 10 0.75 22.75 5.06
C GLU A 10 -0.66 22.90 4.49
N ILE A 11 -1.66 22.86 5.38
CA ILE A 11 -3.07 22.92 5.02
C ILE A 11 -3.43 24.38 4.69
N PRO A 12 -3.88 24.72 3.47
CA PRO A 12 -4.49 26.02 3.22
C PRO A 12 -5.85 26.06 3.92
N ALA A 13 -6.03 27.04 4.80
CA ALA A 13 -7.28 27.29 5.53
C ALA A 13 -8.42 27.60 4.54
N GLY A 14 -9.21 26.59 4.15
CA GLY A 14 -10.37 26.76 3.28
C GLY A 14 -10.66 25.63 2.28
N SER A 15 -9.87 24.56 2.25
CA SER A 15 -10.19 23.37 1.43
C SER A 15 -11.34 22.55 2.05
N PRO A 16 -12.20 21.90 1.23
CA PRO A 16 -13.26 21.03 1.74
C PRO A 16 -12.63 20.00 2.66
N GLN A 17 -13.14 19.89 3.90
CA GLN A 17 -12.54 19.00 4.90
C GLN A 17 -12.44 17.59 4.32
N PRO A 18 -11.23 17.00 4.24
CA PRO A 18 -11.07 15.67 3.70
C PRO A 18 -11.85 14.69 4.56
N HIS A 19 -12.75 13.94 3.91
CA HIS A 19 -13.53 12.87 4.51
C HIS A 19 -12.62 12.05 5.43
N VAL A 20 -13.04 11.85 6.68
CA VAL A 20 -12.30 11.06 7.67
C VAL A 20 -11.96 9.72 7.02
N SER A 21 -10.69 9.55 6.61
CA SER A 21 -10.32 8.29 5.98
C SER A 21 -10.57 7.15 6.94
N THR A 22 -11.59 6.36 6.63
CA THR A 22 -12.12 5.34 7.52
C THR A 22 -11.34 4.07 7.23
N ARG A 23 -11.08 3.25 8.26
CA ARG A 23 -10.45 1.92 8.10
C ARG A 23 -11.08 1.10 6.97
N ALA A 24 -12.39 1.27 6.74
CA ALA A 24 -13.14 0.64 5.66
C ALA A 24 -12.67 1.07 4.27
N GLU A 25 -12.45 2.37 4.04
CA GLU A 25 -12.01 2.90 2.74
C GLU A 25 -10.60 2.44 2.41
N MET A 26 -9.69 2.45 3.38
CA MET A 26 -8.33 1.94 3.18
C MET A 26 -8.35 0.45 2.85
N LYS A 27 -9.20 -0.32 3.55
CA LYS A 27 -9.37 -1.74 3.29
C LYS A 27 -9.89 -1.98 1.86
N GLU A 28 -10.95 -1.28 1.45
CA GLU A 28 -11.53 -1.41 0.10
C GLU A 28 -10.53 -1.01 -0.99
N TYR A 29 -9.74 0.03 -0.75
CA TYR A 29 -8.68 0.48 -1.66
C TYR A 29 -7.62 -0.60 -1.86
N ILE A 30 -7.11 -1.17 -0.77
CA ILE A 30 -6.11 -2.26 -0.79
C ILE A 30 -6.69 -3.50 -1.49
N GLU A 31 -7.90 -3.91 -1.13
CA GLU A 31 -8.58 -5.08 -1.73
C GLU A 31 -8.83 -4.88 -3.23
N THR A 32 -9.17 -3.67 -3.65
CA THR A 32 -9.37 -3.35 -5.07
C THR A 32 -8.08 -3.49 -5.86
N ILE A 33 -6.96 -2.94 -5.39
CA ILE A 33 -5.66 -3.09 -6.06
C ILE A 33 -5.28 -4.56 -6.18
N CYS A 34 -5.32 -5.30 -5.05
CA CYS A 34 -4.90 -6.70 -5.02
C CYS A 34 -5.77 -7.56 -5.95
N ARG A 35 -7.09 -7.35 -5.94
CA ARG A 35 -8.04 -8.07 -6.80
C ARG A 35 -7.84 -7.76 -8.27
N GLN A 36 -7.81 -6.48 -8.64
CA GLN A 36 -7.82 -6.07 -10.05
C GLN A 36 -6.50 -6.37 -10.76
N LEU A 37 -5.39 -6.37 -10.02
CA LEU A 37 -4.06 -6.70 -10.53
C LEU A 37 -3.62 -8.13 -10.20
N ASN A 38 -4.47 -8.92 -9.54
CA ASN A 38 -4.17 -10.28 -9.08
C ASN A 38 -2.82 -10.37 -8.33
N LEU A 39 -2.54 -9.38 -7.48
CA LEU A 39 -1.24 -9.30 -6.79
C LEU A 39 -1.09 -10.45 -5.80
N PRO A 40 0.08 -11.11 -5.77
CA PRO A 40 0.35 -12.15 -4.80
C PRO A 40 0.50 -11.56 -3.41
N ASN A 41 0.36 -12.42 -2.40
CA ASN A 41 0.48 -12.02 -1.01
C ASN A 41 1.88 -11.49 -0.64
N SER A 42 2.92 -11.92 -1.37
CA SER A 42 4.26 -11.36 -1.25
C SER A 42 4.27 -9.84 -1.48
N CYS A 43 3.51 -9.33 -2.45
CA CYS A 43 3.39 -7.90 -2.69
C CYS A 43 2.70 -7.16 -1.54
N ILE A 44 1.75 -7.79 -0.84
CA ILE A 44 1.09 -7.21 0.34
C ILE A 44 2.09 -7.10 1.49
N ILE A 45 2.85 -8.16 1.78
CA ILE A 45 3.87 -8.15 2.84
C ILE A 45 4.95 -7.12 2.53
N ALA A 46 5.42 -7.04 1.28
CA ALA A 46 6.40 -6.04 0.86
C ALA A 46 5.86 -4.62 0.99
N MET A 47 4.64 -4.35 0.51
CA MET A 47 3.97 -3.05 0.65
C MET A 47 3.86 -2.62 2.12
N VAL A 48 3.45 -3.52 3.02
CA VAL A 48 3.34 -3.23 4.46
C VAL A 48 4.71 -2.94 5.05
N THR A 49 5.74 -3.70 4.69
CA THR A 49 7.13 -3.46 5.13
C THR A 49 7.62 -2.08 4.69
N TYR A 50 7.36 -1.70 3.43
CA TYR A 50 7.75 -0.39 2.93
C TYR A 50 6.97 0.75 3.58
N LEU A 51 5.69 0.55 3.93
CA LEU A 51 4.93 1.54 4.71
C LEU A 51 5.44 1.66 6.14
N GLU A 52 5.85 0.57 6.80
CA GLU A 52 6.48 0.63 8.13
C GLU A 52 7.78 1.46 8.07
N ARG A 53 8.60 1.28 7.02
CA ARG A 53 9.80 2.11 6.77
C ARG A 53 9.45 3.57 6.49
N LEU A 54 8.40 3.83 5.72
CA LEU A 54 7.95 5.17 5.38
C LEU A 54 7.51 5.94 6.63
N VAL A 55 6.70 5.31 7.49
CA VAL A 55 6.19 5.93 8.73
C VAL A 55 7.29 6.09 9.79
N ALA A 56 8.35 5.28 9.72
CA ALA A 56 9.52 5.44 10.57
C ALA A 56 10.45 6.59 10.14
N ASN A 57 10.24 7.20 8.97
CA ASN A 57 11.04 8.34 8.52
C ASN A 57 10.56 9.63 9.21
N ASP A 58 11.45 10.30 9.95
CA ASP A 58 11.16 11.54 10.68
C ASP A 58 10.66 12.71 9.79
N ASN A 59 10.95 12.67 8.48
CA ASN A 59 10.53 13.69 7.51
C ASN A 59 9.16 13.40 6.88
N PHE A 60 8.52 12.29 7.27
CA PHE A 60 7.23 11.86 6.75
C PHE A 60 6.21 11.72 7.88
N GLU A 61 4.98 12.14 7.59
CA GLU A 61 3.84 11.91 8.48
C GLU A 61 2.68 11.38 7.64
N LEU A 62 2.13 10.23 8.04
CA LEU A 62 0.97 9.66 7.37
C LEU A 62 -0.29 10.42 7.80
N THR A 63 -0.95 11.06 6.84
CA THR A 63 -2.14 11.89 7.04
C THR A 63 -3.31 11.38 6.19
N ARG A 64 -4.51 11.91 6.46
CA ARG A 64 -5.71 11.59 5.66
C ARG A 64 -5.59 12.02 4.19
N LEU A 65 -4.70 12.95 3.89
CA LEU A 65 -4.51 13.48 2.54
C LEU A 65 -3.49 12.68 1.72
N ASN A 66 -2.54 12.00 2.37
CA ASN A 66 -1.44 11.34 1.68
C ASN A 66 -1.43 9.81 1.81
N TRP A 67 -2.39 9.19 2.52
CA TRP A 67 -2.39 7.74 2.67
C TRP A 67 -2.63 7.00 1.35
N GLN A 68 -3.52 7.48 0.47
CA GLN A 68 -3.76 6.85 -0.84
C GLN A 68 -2.50 6.81 -1.71
N PRO A 69 -1.83 7.95 -1.99
CA PRO A 69 -0.60 7.91 -2.78
C PRO A 69 0.52 7.15 -2.09
N SER A 70 0.57 7.11 -0.75
CA SER A 70 1.56 6.32 0.00
C SER A 70 1.34 4.82 -0.17
N VAL A 71 0.11 4.33 0.04
CA VAL A 71 -0.25 2.91 -0.14
C VAL A 71 -0.07 2.51 -1.61
N LEU A 72 -0.51 3.35 -2.55
CA LEU A 72 -0.34 3.10 -3.97
C LEU A 72 1.13 2.97 -4.36
N SER A 73 1.97 3.89 -3.91
CA SER A 73 3.41 3.85 -4.22
C SER A 73 4.08 2.62 -3.62
N GLY A 74 3.71 2.23 -2.40
CA GLY A 74 4.16 0.98 -1.79
C GLY A 74 3.81 -0.24 -2.64
N PHE A 75 2.59 -0.30 -3.19
CA PHE A 75 2.19 -1.35 -4.11
C PHE A 75 2.90 -1.31 -5.46
N VAL A 76 3.10 -0.13 -6.05
CA VAL A 76 3.85 0.01 -7.31
C VAL A 76 5.26 -0.54 -7.15
N VAL A 77 5.96 -0.15 -6.08
CA VAL A 77 7.31 -0.65 -5.78
C VAL A 77 7.29 -2.15 -5.49
N ALA A 78 6.35 -2.63 -4.67
CA ALA A 78 6.24 -4.05 -4.34
C ALA A 78 5.92 -4.93 -5.55
N ALA A 79 5.03 -4.50 -6.43
CA ALA A 79 4.68 -5.27 -7.61
C ALA A 79 5.85 -5.33 -8.60
N LYS A 80 6.57 -4.22 -8.82
CA LYS A 80 7.75 -4.22 -9.70
C LYS A 80 8.90 -5.12 -9.24
N LEU A 81 8.99 -5.40 -7.93
CA LEU A 81 10.08 -6.21 -7.36
C LEU A 81 9.68 -7.65 -7.04
N CYS A 82 8.42 -7.87 -6.68
CA CYS A 82 7.95 -9.16 -6.15
C CYS A 82 6.92 -9.86 -7.05
N PHE A 83 6.43 -9.20 -8.10
CA PHE A 83 5.48 -9.81 -9.03
C PHE A 83 6.23 -10.34 -10.25
N ASP A 84 5.98 -11.59 -10.59
CA ASP A 84 6.65 -12.26 -11.71
C ASP A 84 6.17 -11.75 -13.08
N GLU A 85 5.01 -11.08 -13.12
CA GLU A 85 4.46 -10.48 -14.33
C GLU A 85 4.80 -8.98 -14.42
N PRO A 86 5.10 -8.47 -15.62
CA PRO A 86 5.40 -7.07 -15.81
C PRO A 86 4.17 -6.20 -15.51
N VAL A 87 4.36 -5.20 -14.64
CA VAL A 87 3.33 -4.23 -14.26
C VAL A 87 3.77 -2.81 -14.57
N TRP A 88 2.85 -2.04 -15.13
CA TRP A 88 3.05 -0.64 -15.48
C TRP A 88 2.25 0.26 -14.55
N ASN A 89 2.71 1.51 -14.40
CA ASN A 89 1.99 2.51 -13.59
C ASN A 89 0.55 2.76 -14.12
N GLU A 90 0.32 2.54 -15.41
CA GLU A 90 -1.01 2.61 -16.06
C GLU A 90 -1.99 1.55 -15.55
N ASP A 91 -1.50 0.36 -15.20
CA ASP A 91 -2.34 -0.74 -14.74
C ASP A 91 -2.99 -0.40 -13.40
N PHE A 92 -2.28 0.33 -12.54
CA PHE A 92 -2.80 0.83 -11.27
C PHE A 92 -3.91 1.87 -11.44
N LEU A 93 -3.80 2.78 -12.41
CA LEU A 93 -4.88 3.74 -12.72
C LEU A 93 -6.12 3.02 -13.21
N ARG A 94 -5.94 2.03 -14.08
CA ARG A 94 -7.02 1.21 -14.63
C ARG A 94 -7.72 0.40 -13.54
N ALA A 95 -6.93 -0.23 -12.66
CA ALA A 95 -7.42 -1.02 -11.53
C ALA A 95 -8.28 -0.18 -10.57
N LEU A 96 -7.84 1.04 -10.26
CA LEU A 96 -8.55 1.94 -9.35
C LEU A 96 -9.61 2.81 -10.03
N LYS A 97 -9.75 2.72 -11.36
CA LYS A 97 -10.65 3.56 -12.18
C LYS A 97 -10.44 5.06 -11.94
N ILE A 98 -9.20 5.47 -11.71
CA ILE A 98 -8.83 6.86 -11.44
C ILE A 98 -8.57 7.56 -12.77
N SER A 99 -9.49 8.43 -13.20
CA SER A 99 -9.39 9.19 -14.45
C SER A 99 -8.73 10.57 -14.29
N ASN A 100 -8.67 11.08 -13.06
CA ASN A 100 -8.14 12.42 -12.75
C ASN A 100 -6.65 12.43 -12.38
N VAL A 101 -5.98 11.27 -12.34
CA VAL A 101 -4.55 11.16 -12.06
C VAL A 101 -3.83 10.71 -13.31
N GLN A 102 -2.82 11.48 -13.71
CA GLN A 102 -1.99 11.12 -14.86
C GLN A 102 -0.92 10.10 -14.47
N VAL A 103 -0.51 9.26 -15.42
CA VAL A 103 0.56 8.25 -15.23
C VAL A 103 1.84 8.87 -14.69
N GLY A 104 2.22 10.05 -15.20
CA GLY A 104 3.39 10.79 -14.73
C GLY A 104 3.31 11.22 -13.26
N GLN A 105 2.11 11.35 -12.70
CA GLN A 105 1.93 11.63 -11.27
C GLN A 105 2.26 10.39 -10.42
N ILE A 106 1.88 9.18 -10.86
CA ILE A 106 2.26 7.94 -10.18
C ILE A 106 3.77 7.77 -10.20
N SER A 107 4.41 8.01 -11.35
CA SER A 107 5.87 7.93 -11.43
C SER A 107 6.57 8.92 -10.48
N ARG A 108 5.99 10.11 -10.26
CA ARG A 108 6.48 11.07 -9.26
C ARG A 108 6.27 10.59 -7.83
N TRP A 109 5.12 10.00 -7.52
CA TRP A 109 4.87 9.43 -6.19
C TRP A 109 5.80 8.27 -5.89
N GLU A 110 6.00 7.37 -6.85
CA GLU A 110 6.91 6.23 -6.77
C GLU A 110 8.34 6.66 -6.40
N ILE A 111 8.92 7.60 -7.15
CA ILE A 111 10.30 8.05 -6.87
C ILE A 111 10.40 8.79 -5.53
N ASN A 112 9.38 9.56 -5.14
CA ASN A 112 9.36 10.24 -3.84
C ASN A 112 9.23 9.23 -2.68
N PHE A 113 8.41 8.21 -2.84
CA PHE A 113 8.28 7.12 -1.88
C PHE A 113 9.61 6.39 -1.69
N LEU A 114 10.27 6.02 -2.79
CA LEU A 114 11.59 5.37 -2.76
C LEU A 114 12.61 6.23 -2.03
N LYS A 115 12.64 7.55 -2.28
CA LYS A 115 13.53 8.47 -1.55
C LYS A 115 13.26 8.48 -0.04
N LEU A 116 11.99 8.47 0.36
CA LEU A 116 11.62 8.49 1.78
C LEU A 116 11.96 7.18 2.49
N ILE A 117 11.91 6.03 1.81
CA ILE A 117 12.43 4.77 2.39
C ILE A 117 13.94 4.61 2.16
N SER A 118 14.65 5.67 1.75
CA SER A 118 16.10 5.64 1.43
C SER A 118 16.49 4.58 0.41
N PHE A 119 15.59 4.25 -0.53
CA PHE A 119 15.71 3.18 -1.52
C PHE A 119 15.92 1.79 -0.91
N GLU A 120 15.67 1.63 0.38
CA GLU A 120 15.82 0.36 1.09
C GLU A 120 14.61 -0.52 0.76
N THR A 121 14.74 -1.33 -0.30
CA THR A 121 13.71 -2.26 -0.79
C THR A 121 14.06 -3.71 -0.50
N ASN A 122 15.24 -4.00 0.06
CA ASN A 122 15.58 -5.36 0.44
C ASN A 122 14.77 -5.76 1.68
N ILE A 123 14.20 -6.96 1.68
CA ILE A 123 13.43 -7.48 2.81
C ILE A 123 14.12 -8.77 3.25
N GLU A 124 14.68 -8.76 4.45
CA GLU A 124 15.28 -9.97 5.01
C GLU A 124 14.21 -11.02 5.29
N LEU A 125 14.57 -12.30 5.17
CA LEU A 125 13.63 -13.40 5.43
C LEU A 125 13.11 -13.39 6.88
N SER A 126 13.96 -12.98 7.82
CA SER A 126 13.64 -12.72 9.23
C SER A 126 12.51 -11.70 9.37
N ASP A 127 12.64 -10.55 8.72
CA ASP A 127 11.65 -9.46 8.74
C ASP A 127 10.34 -9.89 8.09
N TYR A 128 10.43 -10.56 6.93
CA TYR A 128 9.27 -11.11 6.24
C TYR A 128 8.49 -12.07 7.15
N ALA A 129 9.17 -13.06 7.73
CA ALA A 129 8.56 -14.05 8.62
C ALA A 129 7.97 -13.40 9.88
N SER A 130 8.69 -12.45 10.49
CA SER A 130 8.24 -11.71 11.67
C SER A 130 6.93 -10.95 11.38
N LEU A 131 6.88 -10.19 10.27
CA LEU A 131 5.66 -9.48 9.86
C LEU A 131 4.50 -10.44 9.63
N CYS A 132 4.75 -11.56 8.95
CA CYS A 132 3.78 -12.61 8.72
C CYS A 132 3.16 -13.15 10.02
N PHE A 133 3.99 -13.49 11.02
CA PHE A 133 3.51 -13.93 12.33
C PHE A 133 2.76 -12.84 13.09
N ARG A 134 3.24 -11.59 13.05
CA ARG A 134 2.55 -10.44 13.66
C ARG A 134 1.14 -10.24 13.09
N LEU A 135 0.99 -10.33 11.77
CA LEU A 135 -0.32 -10.20 11.10
C LEU A 135 -1.25 -11.35 11.48
N GLN A 136 -0.75 -12.58 11.50
CA GLN A 136 -1.51 -13.75 11.92
C GLN A 136 -1.99 -13.59 13.36
N GLU A 137 -1.10 -13.21 14.29
CA GLU A 137 -1.47 -12.99 15.69
C GLU A 137 -2.57 -11.92 15.84
N ARG A 138 -2.44 -10.80 15.13
CA ARG A 138 -3.47 -9.74 15.15
C ARG A 138 -4.82 -10.21 14.62
N TYR A 139 -4.81 -11.02 13.57
CA TYR A 139 -6.04 -11.60 13.02
C TYR A 139 -6.72 -12.51 14.05
N LEU A 140 -5.95 -13.39 14.70
CA LEU A 140 -6.43 -14.31 15.73
C LEU A 140 -7.11 -13.58 16.88
N ARG A 141 -6.47 -12.51 17.37
CA ARG A 141 -7.03 -11.69 18.46
C ARG A 141 -8.34 -11.00 18.06
N THR A 142 -8.49 -10.62 16.79
CA THR A 142 -9.67 -9.88 16.31
C THR A 142 -10.85 -10.80 16.01
N ARG A 143 -10.62 -12.03 15.53
CA ARG A 143 -11.69 -12.95 15.08
C ARG A 143 -11.86 -14.22 15.90
N GLY A 144 -10.91 -14.55 16.78
CA GLY A 144 -10.98 -15.74 17.65
C GLY A 144 -10.71 -17.08 16.96
N GLU A 145 -10.48 -17.11 15.64
CA GLU A 145 -10.31 -18.34 14.87
C GLU A 145 -8.88 -18.53 14.34
N LYS A 146 -8.30 -19.71 14.57
CA LYS A 146 -7.02 -20.15 14.00
C LYS A 146 -7.13 -20.36 12.49
N VAL A 147 -6.67 -19.37 11.72
CA VAL A 147 -6.43 -19.55 10.28
C VAL A 147 -4.97 -19.90 10.04
N GLN A 148 -4.73 -20.88 9.17
CA GLN A 148 -3.38 -21.16 8.69
C GLN A 148 -2.85 -19.94 7.93
N PHE A 149 -1.56 -19.66 8.07
CA PHE A 149 -0.89 -18.49 7.49
C PHE A 149 -1.21 -18.31 5.99
N PHE A 150 -1.12 -19.40 5.22
CA PHE A 150 -1.51 -19.43 3.82
C PHE A 150 -2.99 -19.19 3.59
N THR A 151 -3.88 -19.69 4.45
CA THR A 151 -5.33 -19.48 4.32
C THR A 151 -5.75 -18.04 4.63
N PHE A 152 -5.09 -17.32 5.56
CA PHE A 152 -5.35 -15.89 5.81
C PHE A 152 -4.95 -15.03 4.60
N LEU A 153 -3.74 -15.23 4.10
CA LEU A 153 -3.22 -14.53 2.93
C LEU A 153 -4.02 -14.89 1.67
N MET A 154 -4.35 -16.16 1.45
CA MET A 154 -5.19 -16.59 0.35
C MET A 154 -6.62 -16.05 0.46
N ASN A 155 -7.25 -16.01 1.64
CA ASN A 155 -8.62 -15.49 1.80
C ASN A 155 -8.74 -13.98 1.57
N ALA A 156 -7.68 -13.21 1.85
CA ALA A 156 -7.65 -11.77 1.52
C ALA A 156 -7.69 -11.52 -0.01
N CYS A 157 -7.18 -12.47 -0.81
CA CYS A 157 -7.15 -12.37 -2.28
C CYS A 157 -8.22 -13.25 -2.97
N SER A 158 -8.75 -14.28 -2.31
CA SER A 158 -9.77 -15.21 -2.86
C SER A 158 -11.21 -14.78 -2.63
N ALA A 159 -11.53 -13.98 -1.61
CA ALA A 159 -12.88 -13.43 -1.44
C ALA A 159 -13.30 -12.49 -2.60
N ALA A 160 -12.32 -12.12 -3.43
CA ALA A 160 -12.43 -11.32 -4.63
C ALA A 160 -12.80 -12.10 -5.90
N LYS A 161 -12.82 -13.44 -5.87
CA LYS A 161 -13.09 -14.32 -7.03
C LYS A 161 -14.48 -14.99 -7.01
N ALA A 162 -15.32 -14.65 -6.03
CA ALA A 162 -16.63 -15.28 -5.83
C ALA A 162 -17.84 -14.37 -6.18
N GLY A 163 -17.66 -13.40 -7.08
CA GLY A 163 -18.74 -12.52 -7.56
C GLY A 163 -18.65 -12.29 -9.06
#